data_AF-I0IQ82-F1
#
_entry.id   AF-I0IQ82-F1
#
_cell.length_a   1.000
_cell.length_b   1.000
_cell.length_c   1.000
_cell.angle_alpha   90.00
_cell.angle_beta   90.00
_cell.angle_gamma   90.00
#
_symmetry.space_group_name_H-M   'P 1'
#
loop_
_entity.id
_entity.type
_entity.pdbx_description
1 polymer ?
#
loop_
_entity_poly.entity_id
_entity_poly.type
_entity_poly.pdbx_seq_one_letter_code
_entity_poly.pdbx_strand_id
1 'polypeptide(L)'
;MGWFPFGHYTYLPTTHDREVWIGHLPFMDFLSFSFLMVASLGVVVRVWGLSIREALSWPVRLVWPVLFLADLLFFGIDMVIDPVALRGNRWFLGQIYYYPDGGSYFGVPLANFLGWAVLGAMILFSWRIVSFVIPIHKLPIQKSDHWLEVDRWGPTFLWFSVFLFNLGIALYLGELFLFLSDLIVITVLLSIVFFTKNVFWRRFPLRSSDKVDRS
;
A
#
# COMPACT_ATOMS: atom_id res chain seq x y z
N MET A 1 23.22 -6.90 -0.23
CA MET A 1 23.10 -5.54 -0.78
C MET A 1 22.03 -5.60 -1.84
N GLY A 2 21.02 -4.75 -1.75
CA GLY A 2 20.03 -4.56 -2.82
C GLY A 2 20.43 -3.39 -3.71
N TRP A 3 20.03 -3.42 -4.98
CA TRP A 3 20.42 -2.43 -5.99
C TRP A 3 19.27 -2.02 -6.91
N PHE A 4 18.49 -2.99 -7.41
CA PHE A 4 17.38 -2.75 -8.33
C PHE A 4 16.12 -3.46 -7.83
N PRO A 5 14.93 -2.84 -7.86
CA PRO A 5 14.64 -1.49 -8.37
C PRO A 5 14.77 -0.37 -7.31
N PHE A 6 15.15 -0.67 -6.07
CA PHE A 6 15.06 0.26 -4.93
C PHE A 6 16.28 1.17 -4.70
N GLY A 7 17.31 1.09 -5.54
CA GLY A 7 18.60 1.74 -5.30
C GLY A 7 19.51 0.93 -4.38
N HIS A 8 20.68 1.49 -4.06
CA HIS A 8 21.72 0.81 -3.30
C HIS A 8 21.42 0.86 -1.79
N TYR A 9 21.07 -0.28 -1.21
CA TYR A 9 20.81 -0.40 0.24
C TYR A 9 21.44 -1.65 0.84
N THR A 10 21.69 -1.59 2.16
CA THR A 10 22.23 -2.71 2.93
C THR A 10 21.38 -2.95 4.17
N TYR A 11 20.80 -4.15 4.27
CA TYR A 11 20.22 -4.64 5.52
C TYR A 11 21.33 -5.00 6.50
N LEU A 12 21.11 -4.65 7.76
CA LEU A 12 21.96 -5.03 8.87
C LEU A 12 21.54 -6.42 9.37
N PRO A 13 22.47 -7.35 9.63
CA PRO A 13 22.13 -8.71 10.06
C PRO A 13 21.70 -8.79 11.54
N THR A 14 21.17 -7.70 12.11
CA THR A 14 20.83 -7.58 13.54
C THR A 14 19.70 -8.52 13.97
N THR A 15 18.90 -8.99 13.02
CA THR A 15 17.76 -9.89 13.24
C THR A 15 17.95 -11.27 12.60
N HIS A 16 19.15 -11.60 12.10
CA HIS A 16 19.39 -12.86 11.39
C HIS A 16 19.03 -14.11 12.19
N ASP A 17 19.24 -14.10 13.50
CA ASP A 17 18.94 -15.24 14.39
C ASP A 17 17.53 -15.17 15.01
N ARG A 18 16.71 -14.19 14.61
CA ARG A 18 15.40 -13.89 15.21
C ARG A 18 14.24 -13.95 14.23
N GLU A 19 14.50 -13.92 12.94
CA GLU A 19 13.48 -14.03 11.90
C GLU A 19 13.97 -14.88 10.74
N VAL A 20 13.08 -15.24 9.82
CA VAL A 20 13.44 -15.99 8.61
C VAL A 20 14.06 -15.04 7.60
N TRP A 21 15.20 -15.43 7.01
CA TRP A 21 15.88 -14.68 5.96
C TRP A 21 15.89 -15.47 4.65
N ILE A 22 15.66 -14.79 3.54
CA ILE A 22 15.82 -15.33 2.19
C ILE A 22 17.07 -14.67 1.58
N GLY A 23 18.18 -15.40 1.61
CA GLY A 23 19.48 -14.85 1.22
C GLY A 23 19.89 -13.73 2.19
N HIS A 24 19.90 -12.49 1.71
CA HIS A 24 20.31 -11.31 2.48
C HIS A 24 19.16 -10.37 2.83
N LEU A 25 17.91 -10.83 2.67
CA LEU A 25 16.71 -10.04 2.89
C LEU A 25 15.82 -10.74 3.93
N PRO A 26 15.27 -10.01 4.92
CA PRO A 26 14.35 -10.59 5.88
C PRO A 26 13.01 -10.96 5.21
N PHE A 27 12.43 -12.09 5.59
CA PHE A 27 11.19 -12.60 5.01
C PHE A 27 10.01 -11.64 5.18
N MET A 28 9.94 -10.96 6.33
CA MET A 28 8.88 -10.02 6.66
C MET A 28 8.81 -8.83 5.69
N ASP A 29 9.92 -8.45 5.07
CA ASP A 29 9.98 -7.39 4.07
C ASP A 29 9.13 -7.77 2.84
N PHE A 30 9.31 -8.97 2.30
CA PHE A 30 8.52 -9.48 1.18
C PHE A 30 7.04 -9.59 1.50
N LEU A 31 6.73 -10.05 2.72
CA LEU A 31 5.35 -10.22 3.16
C LEU A 31 4.64 -8.86 3.31
N SER A 32 5.37 -7.83 3.74
CA SER A 32 4.86 -6.48 3.89
C SER A 32 4.33 -5.92 2.57
N PHE A 33 5.01 -6.18 1.44
CA PHE A 33 4.56 -5.72 0.12
C PHE A 33 3.14 -6.22 -0.22
N SER A 34 2.86 -7.48 0.09
CA SER A 34 1.55 -8.07 -0.18
C SER A 34 0.46 -7.45 0.71
N PHE A 35 0.74 -7.30 2.01
CA PHE A 35 -0.21 -6.70 2.94
C PHE A 35 -0.50 -5.24 2.63
N LEU A 36 0.53 -4.44 2.34
CA LEU A 36 0.39 -3.03 2.02
C LEU A 36 -0.35 -2.85 0.69
N MET A 37 -0.12 -3.70 -0.31
CA MET A 37 -0.88 -3.63 -1.56
C MET A 37 -2.37 -3.93 -1.33
N VAL A 38 -2.70 -4.96 -0.56
CA VAL A 38 -4.10 -5.26 -0.22
C VAL A 38 -4.73 -4.12 0.58
N ALA A 39 -3.99 -3.56 1.54
CA ALA A 39 -4.44 -2.42 2.35
C ALA A 39 -4.74 -1.19 1.47
N SER A 40 -3.82 -0.85 0.56
CA SER A 40 -3.97 0.23 -0.40
C SER A 40 -5.16 0.03 -1.34
N LEU A 41 -5.32 -1.17 -1.89
CA LEU A 41 -6.49 -1.51 -2.70
C LEU A 41 -7.79 -1.35 -1.89
N GLY A 42 -7.77 -1.79 -0.63
CA GLY A 42 -8.86 -1.63 0.33
C GLY A 42 -9.34 -0.19 0.47
N VAL A 43 -8.41 0.74 0.68
CA VAL A 43 -8.72 2.18 0.79
C VAL A 43 -9.41 2.68 -0.48
N VAL A 44 -8.86 2.38 -1.67
CA VAL A 44 -9.42 2.85 -2.94
C VAL A 44 -10.84 2.32 -3.14
N VAL A 45 -11.05 1.00 -3.04
CA VAL A 45 -12.38 0.42 -3.27
C VAL A 45 -13.39 0.92 -2.25
N ARG A 46 -12.96 1.12 -0.99
CA ARG A 46 -13.83 1.64 0.06
C ARG A 46 -14.29 3.05 -0.24
N VAL A 47 -13.37 3.94 -0.63
CA VAL A 47 -13.71 5.31 -1.05
C VAL A 47 -14.65 5.29 -2.25
N TRP A 48 -14.47 4.34 -3.17
CA TRP A 48 -15.27 4.20 -4.37
C TRP A 48 -16.63 3.51 -4.16
N GLY A 49 -16.92 3.01 -2.96
CA GLY A 49 -18.17 2.31 -2.66
C GLY A 49 -18.24 0.93 -3.32
N LEU A 50 -17.10 0.25 -3.37
CA LEU A 50 -16.91 -1.07 -3.94
C LEU A 50 -16.26 -1.99 -2.91
N SER A 51 -16.51 -3.29 -3.04
CA SER A 51 -15.68 -4.33 -2.45
C SER A 51 -14.48 -4.63 -3.35
N ILE A 52 -13.43 -5.20 -2.76
CA ILE A 52 -12.26 -5.70 -3.50
C ILE A 52 -12.73 -6.66 -4.62
N ARG A 53 -13.60 -7.62 -4.31
CA ARG A 53 -14.13 -8.57 -5.31
C ARG A 53 -14.89 -7.89 -6.46
N GLU A 54 -15.74 -6.89 -6.17
CA GLU A 54 -16.45 -6.15 -7.22
C GLU A 54 -15.47 -5.44 -8.16
N ALA A 55 -14.51 -4.70 -7.62
CA ALA A 55 -13.49 -4.02 -8.42
C ALA A 55 -12.72 -5.03 -9.29
N LEU A 56 -12.37 -6.18 -8.72
CA LEU A 56 -11.62 -7.23 -9.40
C LEU A 56 -12.43 -7.97 -10.48
N SER A 57 -13.76 -7.97 -10.37
CA SER A 57 -14.66 -8.51 -11.41
C SER A 57 -14.86 -7.58 -12.61
N TRP A 58 -14.45 -6.30 -12.48
CA TRP A 58 -14.67 -5.33 -13.53
C TRP A 58 -13.84 -5.63 -14.80
N PRO A 59 -14.38 -5.22 -15.97
CA PRO A 59 -13.59 -5.17 -17.20
C PRO A 59 -12.33 -4.33 -17.00
N VAL A 60 -11.26 -4.72 -17.71
CA VAL A 60 -9.94 -4.07 -17.69
C VAL A 60 -10.04 -2.54 -17.73
N ARG A 61 -10.81 -1.99 -18.67
CA ARG A 61 -10.99 -0.53 -18.84
C ARG A 61 -11.54 0.21 -17.61
N LEU A 62 -12.32 -0.48 -16.77
CA LEU A 62 -12.97 0.13 -15.60
C LEU A 62 -12.13 -0.06 -14.33
N VAL A 63 -11.37 -1.15 -14.25
CA VAL A 63 -10.54 -1.44 -13.07
C VAL A 63 -9.19 -0.70 -13.09
N TRP A 64 -8.67 -0.32 -14.26
CA TRP A 64 -7.37 0.38 -14.37
C TRP A 64 -7.20 1.59 -13.45
N PRO A 65 -8.17 2.52 -13.34
CA PRO A 65 -8.07 3.63 -12.39
C PRO A 65 -7.95 3.16 -10.94
N VAL A 66 -8.66 2.09 -10.56
CA VAL A 66 -8.60 1.52 -9.20
C VAL A 66 -7.23 0.93 -8.92
N LEU A 67 -6.68 0.15 -9.87
CA LEU A 67 -5.35 -0.45 -9.72
C LEU A 67 -4.25 0.62 -9.65
N PHE A 68 -4.32 1.63 -10.52
CA PHE A 68 -3.38 2.75 -10.51
C PHE A 68 -3.41 3.51 -9.18
N LEU A 69 -4.60 3.81 -8.66
CA LEU A 69 -4.73 4.47 -7.35
C LEU A 69 -4.24 3.59 -6.20
N ALA A 70 -4.42 2.28 -6.28
CA ALA A 70 -3.93 1.35 -5.27
C ALA A 70 -2.39 1.33 -5.27
N ASP A 71 -1.77 1.28 -6.45
CA ASP A 71 -0.32 1.40 -6.60
C ASP A 71 0.21 2.74 -6.07
N LEU A 72 -0.49 3.83 -6.37
CA LEU A 72 -0.17 5.16 -5.87
C LEU A 72 -0.20 5.26 -4.34
N LEU A 73 -1.20 4.64 -3.68
CA LEU A 73 -1.24 4.53 -2.22
C LEU A 73 -0.18 3.57 -1.67
N PHE A 74 0.17 2.52 -2.42
CA PHE A 74 1.16 1.51 -2.04
C PHE A 74 2.58 2.07 -2.01
N PHE A 75 3.04 2.76 -3.04
CA PHE A 75 4.35 3.42 -2.93
C PHE A 75 4.25 4.70 -2.09
N GLY A 76 3.08 5.34 -2.02
CA GLY A 76 2.87 6.53 -1.20
C GLY A 76 3.01 6.26 0.30
N ILE A 77 2.61 5.08 0.78
CA ILE A 77 2.80 4.71 2.20
C ILE A 77 4.28 4.43 2.51
N ASP A 78 5.07 3.97 1.54
CA ASP A 78 6.52 3.81 1.70
C ASP A 78 7.23 5.14 1.93
N MET A 79 6.78 6.22 1.28
CA MET A 79 7.26 7.58 1.56
C MET A 79 7.08 8.01 3.02
N VAL A 80 6.20 7.34 3.77
CA VAL A 80 5.98 7.61 5.21
C VAL A 80 6.78 6.63 6.07
N ILE A 81 6.79 5.34 5.69
CA ILE A 81 7.45 4.26 6.46
C ILE A 81 8.96 4.43 6.43
N ASP A 82 9.57 4.58 5.25
CA ASP A 82 11.01 4.49 5.08
C ASP A 82 11.79 5.59 5.82
N PRO A 83 11.39 6.88 5.75
CA PRO A 83 12.03 7.92 6.56
C PRO A 83 12.00 7.63 8.07
N VAL A 84 10.90 7.06 8.57
CA VAL A 84 10.75 6.69 9.99
C VAL A 84 11.63 5.49 10.33
N ALA A 85 11.67 4.48 9.46
CA ALA A 85 12.50 3.29 9.61
C ALA A 85 14.00 3.60 9.59
N LEU A 86 14.45 4.55 8.76
CA LEU A 86 15.83 5.04 8.75
C LEU A 86 16.27 5.70 10.06
N ARG A 87 15.31 6.16 10.87
CA ARG A 87 15.54 6.67 12.23
C ARG A 87 15.44 5.58 13.29
N GLY A 88 15.50 4.31 12.89
CA GLY A 88 15.36 3.13 13.73
C GLY A 88 16.24 3.14 14.98
N ASN A 89 17.42 3.77 14.92
CA ASN A 89 18.29 3.94 16.09
C ASN A 89 17.71 4.80 17.23
N ARG A 90 16.60 5.51 17.03
CA ARG A 90 15.96 6.41 18.01
C ARG A 90 14.62 5.89 18.55
N TRP A 91 14.15 4.74 18.10
CA TRP A 91 12.91 4.14 18.58
C TRP A 91 13.01 2.61 18.59
N PHE A 92 11.94 1.94 19.04
CA PHE A 92 12.01 0.51 19.38
C PHE A 92 12.36 -0.41 18.21
N LEU A 93 12.18 0.03 16.95
CA LEU A 93 12.49 -0.77 15.76
C LEU A 93 13.98 -1.17 15.69
N GLY A 94 14.88 -0.29 16.13
CA GLY A 94 16.31 -0.43 15.88
C GLY A 94 16.66 -0.16 14.41
N GLN A 95 17.95 0.10 14.13
CA GLN A 95 18.41 0.27 12.76
C GLN A 95 18.44 -1.10 12.06
N ILE A 96 17.61 -1.26 11.03
CA ILE A 96 17.48 -2.52 10.28
C ILE A 96 18.12 -2.47 8.89
N TYR A 97 18.22 -1.27 8.29
CA TYR A 97 18.90 -1.06 7.02
C TYR A 97 19.45 0.37 6.92
N TYR A 98 20.27 0.63 5.91
CA TYR A 98 20.72 1.97 5.55
C TYR A 98 20.99 2.08 4.05
N TYR A 99 20.93 3.31 3.53
CA TYR A 99 21.36 3.68 2.18
C TYR A 99 22.79 4.28 2.26
N PRO A 100 23.83 3.61 1.73
CA PRO A 100 25.21 4.09 1.84
C PRO A 100 25.43 5.49 1.25
N ASP A 101 24.76 5.76 0.13
CA ASP A 101 24.84 7.04 -0.59
C ASP A 101 23.84 8.09 -0.05
N GLY A 102 23.04 7.71 0.97
CA GLY A 102 21.94 8.51 1.47
C GLY A 102 20.83 8.72 0.44
N GLY A 103 20.02 9.75 0.65
CA GLY A 103 18.90 10.03 -0.22
C GLY A 103 18.28 11.39 0.02
N SER A 104 17.68 11.96 -1.04
CA SER A 104 17.16 13.33 -1.03
C SER A 104 15.91 13.52 -0.17
N TYR A 105 15.15 12.45 0.08
CA TYR A 105 13.92 12.52 0.87
C TYR A 105 14.14 11.92 2.24
N PHE A 106 14.53 12.75 3.20
CA PHE A 106 14.81 12.34 4.59
C PHE A 106 15.79 11.16 4.72
N GLY A 107 16.77 11.06 3.81
CA GLY A 107 17.75 9.97 3.77
C GLY A 107 17.38 8.80 2.85
N VAL A 108 16.18 8.81 2.26
CA VAL A 108 15.68 7.79 1.33
C VAL A 108 15.90 8.27 -0.12
N PRO A 109 16.50 7.45 -1.00
CA PRO A 109 16.71 7.80 -2.39
C PRO A 109 15.39 7.71 -3.18
N LEU A 110 15.21 8.59 -4.18
CA LEU A 110 14.03 8.53 -5.05
C LEU A 110 13.90 7.20 -5.81
N ALA A 111 15.03 6.53 -6.06
CA ALA A 111 15.05 5.20 -6.66
C ALA A 111 14.24 4.18 -5.83
N ASN A 112 14.22 4.30 -4.49
CA ASN A 112 13.42 3.42 -3.65
C ASN A 112 11.93 3.55 -3.97
N PHE A 113 11.39 4.78 -3.96
CA PHE A 113 9.97 5.02 -4.25
C PHE A 113 9.58 4.60 -5.67
N LEU A 114 10.46 4.82 -6.65
CA LEU A 114 10.26 4.31 -8.01
C LEU A 114 10.24 2.78 -8.04
N GLY A 115 11.10 2.14 -7.25
CA GLY A 115 11.10 0.70 -7.09
C GLY A 115 9.82 0.15 -6.49
N TRP A 116 9.26 0.83 -5.49
CA TRP A 116 7.95 0.50 -4.93
C TRP A 116 6.82 0.64 -5.95
N ALA A 117 6.80 1.71 -6.75
CA ALA A 117 5.81 1.87 -7.82
C ALA A 117 5.93 0.76 -8.88
N VAL A 118 7.16 0.41 -9.30
CA VAL A 118 7.39 -0.69 -10.24
C VAL A 118 6.95 -2.03 -9.65
N LEU A 119 7.31 -2.30 -8.39
CA LEU A 119 6.92 -3.52 -7.70
C LEU A 119 5.41 -3.62 -7.55
N GLY A 120 4.73 -2.55 -7.15
CA GLY A 120 3.28 -2.54 -6.99
C GLY A 120 2.57 -2.77 -8.32
N ALA A 121 3.02 -2.14 -9.40
CA ALA A 121 2.56 -2.43 -10.76
C ALA A 121 2.77 -3.91 -11.14
N MET A 122 3.92 -4.51 -10.79
CA MET A 122 4.20 -5.93 -11.03
C MET A 122 3.27 -6.85 -10.24
N ILE A 123 2.98 -6.53 -8.96
CA ILE A 123 2.04 -7.29 -8.13
C ILE A 123 0.65 -7.27 -8.77
N LEU A 124 0.16 -6.08 -9.14
CA LEU A 124 -1.16 -5.89 -9.73
C LEU A 124 -1.28 -6.56 -11.11
N PHE A 125 -0.21 -6.48 -11.93
CA PHE A 125 -0.15 -7.15 -13.22
C PHE A 125 -0.14 -8.68 -13.07
N SER A 126 0.65 -9.20 -12.14
CA SER A 126 0.69 -10.64 -11.82
C SER A 126 -0.68 -11.13 -11.36
N TRP A 127 -1.33 -10.38 -10.47
CA TRP A 127 -2.69 -10.68 -10.02
C TRP A 127 -3.69 -10.69 -11.19
N ARG A 128 -3.53 -9.78 -12.16
CA ARG A 128 -4.37 -9.76 -13.35
C ARG A 128 -4.20 -11.01 -14.20
N ILE A 129 -2.95 -11.45 -14.44
CA ILE A 129 -2.67 -12.70 -15.15
C ILE A 129 -3.33 -13.88 -14.45
N VAL A 130 -3.11 -14.01 -13.13
CA VAL A 130 -3.69 -15.08 -12.33
C VAL A 130 -5.21 -15.08 -12.42
N SER A 131 -5.85 -13.91 -12.42
CA SER A 131 -7.31 -13.79 -12.49
C SER A 131 -7.92 -14.15 -13.85
N PHE A 132 -7.12 -14.13 -14.92
CA PHE A 132 -7.52 -14.67 -16.21
C PHE A 132 -7.40 -16.20 -16.26
N VAL A 133 -6.38 -16.76 -15.62
CA VAL A 133 -6.13 -18.22 -15.60
C VAL A 133 -7.04 -18.94 -14.60
N ILE A 134 -7.25 -18.33 -13.43
CA ILE A 134 -8.05 -18.86 -12.35
C ILE A 134 -9.25 -17.93 -12.16
N PRO A 135 -10.50 -18.40 -12.42
CA PRO A 135 -11.68 -17.57 -12.25
C PRO A 135 -12.06 -17.46 -10.76
N ILE A 136 -11.19 -16.85 -9.95
CA ILE A 136 -11.35 -16.67 -8.49
C ILE A 136 -12.68 -15.96 -8.16
N HIS A 137 -13.15 -15.08 -9.04
CA HIS A 137 -14.45 -14.42 -8.96
C HIS A 137 -15.64 -15.39 -8.91
N LYS A 138 -15.50 -16.63 -9.40
CA LYS A 138 -16.53 -17.69 -9.38
C LYS A 138 -16.49 -18.57 -8.14
N LEU A 139 -15.47 -18.44 -7.28
CA LEU A 139 -15.39 -19.25 -6.06
C LEU A 139 -16.51 -18.87 -5.08
N PRO A 140 -17.26 -19.85 -4.54
CA PRO A 140 -18.33 -19.60 -3.59
C PRO A 140 -17.78 -18.97 -2.29
N ILE A 141 -18.49 -17.98 -1.78
CA ILE A 141 -18.15 -17.34 -0.49
C ILE A 141 -18.91 -18.07 0.61
N GLN A 142 -18.20 -18.49 1.65
CA GLN A 142 -18.84 -18.83 2.91
C GLN A 142 -19.33 -17.54 3.56
N LYS A 143 -20.63 -17.26 3.39
CA LYS A 143 -21.30 -16.09 3.98
C LYS A 143 -21.45 -16.29 5.49
N SER A 144 -20.36 -16.15 6.21
CA SER A 144 -20.40 -15.91 7.65
C SER A 144 -20.38 -14.40 7.88
N ASP A 145 -21.44 -13.84 8.44
CA ASP A 145 -21.65 -12.39 8.57
C ASP A 145 -20.50 -11.68 9.30
N HIS A 146 -19.83 -12.34 10.26
CA HIS A 146 -18.72 -11.75 11.02
C HIS A 146 -17.46 -11.47 10.18
N TRP A 147 -17.14 -12.33 9.22
CA TRP A 147 -15.91 -12.18 8.41
C TRP A 147 -16.11 -11.17 7.28
N LEU A 148 -17.35 -10.88 6.90
CA LEU A 148 -17.68 -9.95 5.83
C LEU A 148 -17.29 -8.50 6.17
N GLU A 149 -17.53 -8.08 7.42
CA GLU A 149 -17.15 -6.73 7.88
C GLU A 149 -15.62 -6.60 8.03
N VAL A 150 -14.95 -7.66 8.48
CA VAL A 150 -13.49 -7.71 8.56
C VAL A 150 -12.87 -7.62 7.16
N ASP A 151 -13.40 -8.33 6.17
CA ASP A 151 -12.94 -8.23 4.78
C ASP A 151 -13.20 -6.84 4.17
N ARG A 152 -14.28 -6.17 4.58
CA ARG A 152 -14.63 -4.82 4.11
C ARG A 152 -13.73 -3.73 4.69
N TRP A 153 -13.53 -3.75 6.01
CA TRP A 153 -12.85 -2.67 6.73
C TRP A 153 -11.41 -2.97 7.10
N GLY A 154 -11.06 -4.24 7.28
CA GLY A 154 -9.74 -4.69 7.69
C GLY A 154 -8.60 -4.10 6.85
N PRO A 155 -8.64 -4.20 5.50
CA PRO A 155 -7.61 -3.61 4.66
C PRO A 155 -7.50 -2.08 4.80
N THR A 156 -8.63 -1.38 4.89
CA THR A 156 -8.64 0.09 5.06
C THR A 156 -8.08 0.48 6.43
N PHE A 157 -8.52 -0.22 7.48
CA PHE A 157 -8.05 -0.01 8.84
C PHE A 157 -6.55 -0.27 8.96
N LEU A 158 -6.04 -1.34 8.34
CA LEU A 158 -4.62 -1.66 8.31
C LEU A 158 -3.81 -0.51 7.69
N TRP A 159 -4.24 0.02 6.54
CA TRP A 159 -3.54 1.12 5.86
C TRP A 159 -3.44 2.37 6.77
N PHE A 160 -4.57 2.79 7.37
CA PHE A 160 -4.57 3.95 8.27
C PHE A 160 -3.83 3.68 9.58
N SER A 161 -3.83 2.44 10.08
CA SER A 161 -3.07 2.07 11.28
C SER A 161 -1.57 2.21 11.03
N VAL A 162 -1.08 1.71 9.90
CA VAL A 162 0.33 1.86 9.51
C VAL A 162 0.69 3.33 9.34
N PHE A 163 -0.16 4.13 8.67
CA PHE A 163 0.07 5.56 8.49
C PHE A 163 0.11 6.30 9.84
N LEU A 164 -0.94 6.16 10.66
CA LEU A 164 -1.06 6.86 11.95
C LEU A 164 0.04 6.43 12.93
N PHE A 165 0.44 5.17 12.88
CA PHE A 165 1.55 4.67 13.67
C PHE A 165 2.85 5.41 13.30
N ASN A 166 3.23 5.44 12.01
CA ASN A 166 4.44 6.12 11.56
C ASN A 166 4.38 7.63 11.81
N LEU A 167 3.21 8.25 11.60
CA LEU A 167 2.97 9.65 11.93
C LEU A 167 3.19 9.93 13.43
N GLY A 168 2.72 9.02 14.29
CA GLY A 168 2.94 9.05 15.74
C GLY A 168 4.42 8.90 16.10
N ILE A 169 5.16 8.04 15.40
CA ILE A 169 6.62 7.92 15.59
C ILE A 169 7.34 9.21 15.14
N ALA A 170 6.96 9.82 14.02
CA ALA A 170 7.54 11.09 13.58
C ALA A 170 7.37 12.19 14.65
N LEU A 171 6.18 12.28 15.27
CA LEU A 171 5.94 13.18 16.41
C LEU A 171 6.76 12.80 17.65
N TYR A 172 6.79 11.52 18.01
CA TYR A 172 7.56 11.01 19.16
C TYR A 172 9.05 11.34 19.03
N LEU A 173 9.59 11.26 17.82
CA LEU A 173 10.98 11.61 17.52
C LEU A 173 11.23 13.12 17.49
N GLY A 174 10.19 13.96 17.53
CA GLY A 174 10.31 15.41 17.38
C GLY A 174 10.62 15.87 15.96
N GLU A 175 10.39 15.02 14.95
CA GLU A 175 10.69 15.27 13.54
C GLU A 175 9.54 16.05 12.87
N LEU A 176 9.40 17.34 13.20
CA LEU A 176 8.28 18.16 12.72
C LEU A 176 8.20 18.23 11.18
N PHE A 177 9.33 18.34 10.49
CA PHE A 177 9.33 18.38 9.02
C PHE A 177 8.89 17.05 8.40
N LEU A 178 9.24 15.92 9.00
CA LEU A 178 8.78 14.61 8.55
C LEU A 178 7.27 14.48 8.78
N PHE A 179 6.80 14.80 9.99
CA PHE A 179 5.37 14.80 10.32
C PHE A 179 4.54 15.67 9.36
N LEU A 180 4.99 16.90 9.08
CA LEU A 180 4.30 17.79 8.14
C LEU A 180 4.35 17.24 6.70
N SER A 181 5.45 16.60 6.31
CA SER A 181 5.56 15.95 5.00
C SER A 181 4.60 14.79 4.87
N ASP A 182 4.47 13.95 5.90
CA ASP A 182 3.52 12.83 5.94
C ASP A 182 2.07 13.33 5.81
N LEU A 183 1.73 14.45 6.47
CA LEU A 183 0.43 15.11 6.33
C LEU A 183 0.17 15.63 4.91
N ILE A 184 1.19 16.17 4.25
CA ILE A 184 1.09 16.60 2.85
C ILE A 184 0.88 15.38 1.95
N VAL A 185 1.68 14.31 2.13
CA VAL A 185 1.59 13.07 1.36
C VAL A 185 0.18 12.48 1.45
N ILE A 186 -0.36 12.25 2.65
CA ILE A 186 -1.72 11.71 2.80
C ILE A 186 -2.77 12.61 2.15
N THR A 187 -2.64 13.93 2.30
CA THR A 187 -3.61 14.89 1.77
C THR A 187 -3.62 14.84 0.24
N VAL A 188 -2.46 14.84 -0.39
CA VAL A 188 -2.32 14.75 -1.86
C VAL A 188 -2.86 13.42 -2.37
N LEU A 189 -2.45 12.31 -1.75
CA LEU A 189 -2.88 10.97 -2.15
C LEU A 189 -4.39 10.81 -2.07
N LEU A 190 -5.00 11.14 -0.93
CA LEU A 190 -6.46 11.06 -0.77
C LEU A 190 -7.18 12.01 -1.72
N SER A 191 -6.67 13.23 -1.94
CA SER A 191 -7.24 14.18 -2.90
C SER A 191 -7.29 13.58 -4.31
N ILE A 192 -6.23 12.90 -4.74
CA ILE A 192 -6.19 12.22 -6.04
C ILE A 192 -7.22 11.08 -6.10
N VAL A 193 -7.34 10.28 -5.03
CA VAL A 193 -8.33 9.18 -4.96
C VAL A 193 -9.76 9.72 -5.06
N PHE A 194 -10.11 10.75 -4.28
CA PHE A 194 -11.44 11.36 -4.29
C PHE A 194 -11.74 12.10 -5.60
N PHE A 195 -10.77 12.82 -6.15
CA PHE A 195 -10.92 13.51 -7.43
C PHE A 195 -11.17 12.51 -8.57
N THR A 196 -10.33 11.48 -8.66
CA THR A 196 -10.46 10.45 -9.70
C THR A 196 -11.79 9.70 -9.58
N LYS A 197 -12.25 9.38 -8.35
CA LYS A 197 -13.60 8.84 -8.10
C LYS A 197 -14.68 9.73 -8.71
N ASN A 198 -14.63 11.03 -8.42
CA ASN A 198 -15.64 11.97 -8.86
C ASN A 198 -15.66 12.10 -10.39
N VAL A 199 -14.49 12.13 -11.04
CA VAL A 199 -14.37 12.15 -12.50
C VAL A 199 -14.91 10.85 -13.11
N PHE A 200 -14.55 9.70 -12.55
CA PHE A 200 -14.96 8.38 -13.04
C PHE A 200 -16.48 8.21 -13.00
N TRP A 201 -17.13 8.49 -11.86
CA TRP A 201 -18.58 8.32 -11.73
C TRP A 201 -19.41 9.33 -12.53
N ARG A 202 -18.84 10.49 -12.85
CA ARG A 202 -19.46 11.42 -13.83
C ARG A 202 -19.44 10.84 -15.25
N ARG A 203 -18.40 10.09 -15.61
CA ARG A 203 -18.26 9.48 -16.93
C ARG A 203 -19.03 8.17 -17.09
N PHE A 204 -19.14 7.40 -16.01
CA PHE A 204 -19.79 6.09 -15.97
C PHE A 204 -20.81 6.03 -14.81
N PRO A 205 -21.95 6.73 -14.90
CA PRO A 205 -22.93 6.74 -13.81
C PRO A 205 -23.50 5.33 -13.56
N LEU A 206 -23.60 4.94 -12.29
CA LEU A 206 -24.34 3.74 -11.88
C LEU A 206 -25.80 3.88 -12.32
N ARG A 207 -26.35 2.82 -12.91
CA ARG A 207 -27.77 2.79 -13.29
C ARG A 207 -28.63 2.80 -12.02
N SER A 208 -29.79 3.45 -12.05
CA SER A 208 -30.65 3.64 -10.86
C SER A 208 -31.07 2.33 -10.17
N SER A 209 -31.10 1.21 -10.90
CA SER A 209 -31.36 -0.14 -10.37
C SER A 209 -30.30 -0.63 -9.39
N ASP A 210 -29.05 -0.19 -9.52
CA ASP A 210 -27.92 -0.72 -8.74
C ASP A 210 -27.77 -0.03 -7.38
N LYS A 211 -28.56 1.03 -7.13
CA LYS A 211 -28.57 1.77 -5.86
C LYS A 211 -29.48 1.14 -4.81
N VAL A 212 -30.48 0.36 -5.23
CA VAL A 212 -31.50 -0.23 -4.33
C VAL A 212 -30.93 -1.46 -3.59
N ASP A 213 -29.97 -2.18 -4.18
CA ASP A 213 -29.32 -3.35 -3.56
C ASP A 213 -28.13 -3.01 -2.65
N ARG A 214 -27.81 -1.73 -2.47
CA ARG A 214 -26.61 -1.26 -1.73
C ARG A 214 -26.92 -0.50 -0.44
N SER A 215 -28.20 -0.42 -0.04
CA SER A 215 -28.65 0.18 1.23
C SER A 215 -28.74 -0.87 2.34
#